data_AF-A0A7T8QUC4-F1
#
_entry.id   AF-A0A7T8QUC4-F1
#
_cell.length_a   1.000
_cell.length_b   1.000
_cell.length_c   1.000
_cell.angle_alpha   90.00
_cell.angle_beta   90.00
_cell.angle_gamma   90.00
#
_symmetry.space_group_name_H-M   'P 1'
#
loop_
_entity.id
_entity.type
_entity.pdbx_description
1 polymer ?
#
loop_
_entity_poly.entity_id
_entity_poly.type
_entity_poly.pdbx_seq_one_letter_code
_entity_poly.pdbx_strand_id
1 'polypeptide(L)' 'MCQDLRPGYTPPNREMLGGELLDEIYDEVKEKTAEFMVQVKTLCITQDGWSSVQNDPVIAHTFCDGQKLIF' A
#
# COMPACT_ATOMS: atom_id res chain seq x y z
N MET A 1 14.47 -15.36 20.02
CA MET A 1 14.59 -15.75 18.60
C MET A 1 15.11 -14.64 17.69
N CYS A 2 14.52 -13.43 17.60
CA CYS A 2 15.12 -12.37 16.76
C CYS A 2 16.42 -11.79 17.33
N GLN A 3 16.52 -11.58 18.64
CA GLN A 3 17.73 -11.04 19.28
C GLN A 3 18.89 -12.04 19.29
N ASP A 4 18.59 -13.35 19.39
CA ASP A 4 19.62 -14.40 19.34
C ASP A 4 20.27 -14.52 17.95
N LEU A 5 19.50 -14.20 16.89
CA LEU A 5 19.97 -14.22 15.51
C LEU A 5 20.62 -12.89 15.09
N ARG A 6 20.22 -11.77 15.69
CA ARG A 6 20.77 -10.44 15.39
C ARG A 6 20.74 -9.54 16.65
N PRO A 7 21.79 -9.59 17.48
CA PRO A 7 21.81 -8.96 18.81
C PRO A 7 21.62 -7.44 18.84
N GLY A 8 21.78 -6.75 17.71
CA GLY A 8 21.57 -5.30 17.58
C GLY A 8 20.21 -4.89 17.00
N TYR A 9 19.35 -5.85 16.65
CA TYR A 9 18.06 -5.55 16.05
C TYR A 9 16.94 -5.67 17.07
N THR A 10 16.26 -4.55 17.31
CA THR A 10 14.99 -4.53 18.03
C THR A 10 13.88 -4.41 16.99
N PRO A 11 13.02 -5.42 16.84
CA PRO A 11 11.91 -5.33 15.90
C PRO A 11 10.94 -4.22 16.34
N PRO A 12 10.30 -3.53 15.38
CA PRO A 12 9.31 -2.52 15.70
C PRO A 12 8.13 -3.17 16.43
N ASN A 13 7.57 -2.44 17.39
CA ASN A 13 6.37 -2.87 18.10
C ASN A 13 5.12 -2.59 17.23
N ARG A 14 3.94 -3.05 17.69
CA ARG A 14 2.67 -2.88 16.96
C ARG A 14 2.34 -1.42 16.65
N GLU A 15 2.65 -0.52 17.58
CA GLU A 15 2.37 0.91 17.45
C GLU A 15 3.25 1.55 16.38
N MET A 16 4.54 1.24 16.40
CA MET A 16 5.50 1.72 15.40
C MET A 16 5.19 1.15 14.01
N LEU A 17 4.80 -0.13 13.92
CA LEU A 17 4.40 -0.76 12.65
C LEU A 17 3.11 -0.20 12.07
N GLY A 18 2.09 0.04 12.92
CA GLY A 18 0.78 0.52 12.48
C GLY A 18 0.64 2.05 12.45
N GLY A 19 1.67 2.77 12.89
CA GLY A 19 1.75 4.22 12.90
C GLY A 19 2.92 4.67 12.02
N GLU A 20 3.99 5.16 12.64
CA GLU A 20 5.12 5.84 11.96
C GLU A 20 5.62 5.13 10.69
N LEU A 21 5.90 3.82 10.76
CA LEU A 21 6.41 3.09 9.59
C LEU A 21 5.36 2.90 8.49
N LEU A 22 4.09 2.76 8.86
CA LEU A 22 3.00 2.64 7.89
C LEU A 22 2.77 3.99 7.20
N ASP A 23 2.77 5.07 7.97
CA ASP A 23 2.59 6.43 7.46
C ASP A 23 3.73 6.82 6.51
N GLU A 24 4.98 6.52 6.87
CA GLU A 24 6.17 6.78 6.03
C GLU A 24 6.05 6.08 4.66
N ILE A 25 5.73 4.78 4.66
CA ILE A 25 5.58 4.00 3.43
C ILE A 25 4.36 4.45 2.63
N TYR A 26 3.26 4.79 3.30
CA TYR A 26 2.07 5.31 2.63
C TYR A 26 2.37 6.61 1.88
N ASP A 27 3.03 7.57 2.53
CA ASP A 27 3.39 8.84 1.91
C ASP A 27 4.38 8.65 0.75
N GLU A 28 5.36 7.76 0.88
CA GLU A 28 6.29 7.41 -0.20
C GLU A 28 5.54 6.83 -1.41
N VAL A 29 4.64 5.86 -1.20
CA VAL A 29 3.87 5.23 -2.28
C VAL A 29 2.91 6.23 -2.93
N LYS A 30 2.30 7.10 -2.13
CA LYS A 30 1.39 8.16 -2.60
C LYS A 30 2.12 9.16 -3.49
N GLU A 31 3.30 9.61 -3.11
CA GLU A 31 4.11 10.53 -3.91
C GLU A 31 4.49 9.89 -5.25
N LYS A 32 5.01 8.66 -5.24
CA LYS A 32 5.32 7.89 -6.45
C LYS A 32 4.11 7.70 -7.36
N THR A 33 2.95 7.43 -6.78
CA THR A 33 1.69 7.31 -7.52
C THR A 33 1.31 8.63 -8.17
N ALA A 34 1.43 9.76 -7.46
CA ALA A 34 1.15 11.07 -8.01
C ALA A 34 2.09 11.42 -9.18
N GLU A 35 3.39 11.14 -9.05
CA GLU A 35 4.37 11.33 -10.13
C GLU A 35 4.03 10.50 -11.37
N PHE A 36 3.66 9.23 -11.18
CA PHE A 36 3.22 8.35 -12.25
C PHE A 36 1.97 8.90 -12.96
N MET A 37 0.98 9.35 -12.19
CA MET A 37 -0.29 9.87 -12.72
C MET A 37 -0.10 11.12 -13.59
N VAL A 38 0.92 11.94 -13.34
CA VAL A 38 1.24 13.10 -14.19
C VAL A 38 1.83 12.69 -15.54
N GLN A 39 2.51 11.54 -15.59
CA GLN A 39 3.23 11.08 -16.80
C GLN A 39 2.37 10.21 -17.71
N VAL A 40 1.36 9.55 -17.16
CA VAL A 40 0.55 8.56 -17.89
C VAL A 40 -0.42 9.24 -18.88
N LYS A 41 -0.43 8.76 -20.13
CA LYS A 41 -1.34 9.25 -21.17
C LYS A 41 -2.67 8.51 -21.23
N THR A 42 -2.68 7.24 -20.81
CA THR A 42 -3.85 6.37 -20.84
C THR A 42 -3.79 5.46 -19.64
N LEU A 43 -4.88 5.40 -18.90
CA LEU A 43 -4.99 4.65 -17.67
C LEU A 43 -6.16 3.70 -17.75
N CYS A 44 -5.92 2.43 -17.42
CA CYS A 44 -6.94 1.45 -17.14
C CYS A 44 -7.20 1.44 -15.63
N ILE A 45 -8.47 1.53 -15.25
CA ILE A 45 -8.92 1.37 -13.88
C ILE A 45 -9.70 0.07 -13.81
N THR A 46 -9.26 -0.86 -12.98
CA THR A 46 -10.06 -2.04 -12.63
C THR A 46 -10.66 -1.84 -11.26
N GLN A 47 -11.95 -2.12 -11.15
CA GLN A 47 -12.68 -2.02 -9.90
C GLN A 47 -13.23 -3.39 -9.55
N ASP A 48 -12.97 -3.82 -8.32
CA ASP A 48 -13.56 -5.03 -7.76
C ASP A 48 -14.41 -4.64 -6.55
N GLY A 49 -15.60 -5.23 -6.45
CA GLY A 49 -16.58 -4.87 -5.44
C GLY A 49 -17.17 -6.12 -4.81
N TRP A 50 -17.12 -6.19 -3.49
CA TRP A 50 -17.71 -7.28 -2.72
C TRP A 50 -18.34 -6.76 -1.43
N SER A 51 -19.11 -7.60 -0.75
CA SER A 51 -19.60 -7.30 0.59
C SER A 51 -18.73 -7.96 1.65
N SER A 52 -18.46 -7.28 2.76
CA SER A 52 -17.81 -7.86 3.94
C SER A 52 -18.67 -8.98 4.55
N VAL A 53 -18.13 -9.71 5.53
CA VAL A 53 -18.90 -10.70 6.31
C VAL A 53 -20.10 -10.05 7.03
N GLN A 54 -20.01 -8.74 7.30
CA GLN A 54 -21.04 -7.92 7.91
C GLN A 54 -22.00 -7.28 6.88
N ASN A 55 -21.86 -7.63 5.59
CA ASN A 55 -22.57 -7.06 4.44
C ASN A 55 -22.26 -5.58 4.14
N ASP A 56 -21.12 -5.06 4.63
CA ASP A 56 -20.67 -3.72 4.26
C ASP A 56 -20.10 -3.72 2.84
N PRO A 57 -20.40 -2.71 1.99
CA PRO A 57 -19.83 -2.64 0.66
C PRO A 57 -18.34 -2.31 0.73
N VAL A 58 -17.52 -3.11 0.05
CA VAL A 58 -16.08 -2.87 -0.15
C VAL A 58 -15.83 -2.69 -1.63
N ILE A 59 -15.07 -1.66 -1.98
CA ILE A 59 -14.66 -1.40 -3.36
C ILE A 59 -13.14 -1.23 -3.39
N ALA A 60 -12.48 -2.05 -4.18
CA ALA A 60 -11.07 -1.94 -4.48
C ALA A 60 -10.88 -1.29 -5.86
N HIS A 61 -9.82 -0.50 -5.99
CA HIS A 61 -9.41 0.11 -7.23
C HIS A 61 -7.98 -0.29 -7.54
N THR A 62 -7.68 -0.46 -8.81
CA THR A 62 -6.32 -0.70 -9.28
C THR A 62 -6.12 0.08 -10.57
N PHE A 63 -4.95 0.70 -10.69
CA PHE A 63 -4.57 1.55 -11.80
C PHE A 63 -3.48 0.88 -12.61
N CYS A 64 -3.60 0.87 -13.94
CA CYS A 64 -2.61 0.26 -14.84
C CYS A 64 -2.43 1.08 -16.12
N ASP A 65 -1.19 1.32 -16.56
CA ASP A 65 -0.88 1.98 -17.84
C ASP A 65 -0.52 0.99 -18.97
N GLY A 66 -0.69 -0.32 -18.72
CA GLY A 66 -0.29 -1.40 -19.62
C GLY A 66 1.14 -1.92 -19.40
N GLN A 67 1.94 -1.29 -18.53
CA GLN A 67 3.29 -1.73 -18.15
C GLN A 67 3.48 -1.83 -16.64
N LYS A 68 2.89 -0.91 -15.89
CA LYS A 68 2.95 -0.79 -14.44
C LYS A 68 1.54 -0.84 -13.87
N LEU A 69 1.46 -1.45 -12.69
CA LEU A 69 0.22 -1.62 -11.94
C LEU A 69 0.43 -1.01 -10.54
N ILE A 70 -0.55 -0.22 -10.09
CA ILE A 70 -0.51 0.59 -8.87
C ILE A 70 -1.81 0.36 -8.09
N PHE A 71 -1.69 0.29 -6.76
CA PHE A 71 -2.75 0.02 -5.80
C PHE A 71 -2.95 1.22 -4.87
#